data_AF-A0A2G1WHK3-F1
#
_entry.id   AF-A0A2G1WHK3-F1
#
_cell.length_a   1.000
_cell.length_b   1.000
_cell.length_c   1.000
_cell.angle_alpha   90.00
_cell.angle_beta   90.00
_cell.angle_gamma   90.00
#
_symmetry.space_group_name_H-M   'P 1'
#
loop_
_entity.id
_entity.type
_entity.pdbx_description
1 polymer ?
#
loop_
_entity_poly.entity_id
_entity_poly.type
_entity_poly.pdbx_seq_one_letter_code
_entity_poly.pdbx_strand_id
1 'polypeptide(L)'
;MAAVAVLAPALGDAAAVPFLAAAGLAFFRVRDGEWFETLALPGDREEERLYGFVAFALAAAGLALFASLPRAPLPYEAFAAATLAVGCGRLSRAVVAGRSTEEFSLVAGYVAGGTVGAIAGQIGVLLQIDGSVLVGGLPAIVFLGAVAALTAALVRSLVFDRDAHITVILVAFAVWGFVAVDPTVTVPLVAFGLAVTGALGYVSFALGTASVPGMLTGVLSALLAVVLGGVGWFATLISFYAIGGLASKYRFDEKANRGVAQENEGARGTGNVLANSAVALVAVVGYAATAHVGVPGALFGFAFAGATATAMADTLSSEIGGLFDGPRLVTTLRRVEPGTDGAVTWQGELAGVGGALFVAGLAAFGMPIGDAVAGGGIVALAGVAGMTVDSLLGALIEGERVGNQAVNFLATLSGAIVAVAAGVALGVGA
;
A
#
# COMPACT_ATOMS: atom_id res chain seq x y z
N MET A 1 23.08 -9.50 -12.53
CA MET A 1 23.23 -9.44 -11.06
C MET A 1 22.04 -9.97 -10.29
N ALA A 2 20.82 -9.42 -10.43
CA ALA A 2 19.66 -9.88 -9.66
C ALA A 2 19.43 -11.42 -9.71
N ALA A 3 19.55 -12.04 -10.89
CA ALA A 3 19.40 -13.49 -11.06
C ALA A 3 20.37 -14.35 -10.23
N VAL A 4 21.51 -13.81 -9.79
CA VAL A 4 22.45 -14.53 -8.91
C VAL A 4 21.82 -14.83 -7.55
N ALA A 5 20.83 -14.05 -7.12
CA ALA A 5 20.13 -14.26 -5.85
C ALA A 5 19.42 -15.62 -5.79
N VAL A 6 19.03 -16.16 -6.94
CA VAL A 6 18.41 -17.49 -7.02
C VAL A 6 19.36 -18.57 -6.55
N LEU A 7 20.68 -18.42 -6.76
CA LEU A 7 21.70 -19.40 -6.39
C LEU A 7 22.09 -19.33 -4.90
N ALA A 8 21.51 -18.42 -4.12
CA ALA A 8 21.85 -18.24 -2.72
C ALA A 8 21.73 -19.53 -1.87
N PRO A 9 20.68 -20.37 -2.02
CA PRO A 9 20.61 -21.62 -1.28
C PRO A 9 21.80 -22.56 -1.56
N ALA A 10 22.20 -22.69 -2.82
CA ALA A 10 23.34 -23.53 -3.22
C ALA A 10 24.69 -22.97 -2.74
N LEU A 11 24.80 -21.65 -2.58
CA LEU A 11 26.02 -20.97 -2.14
C LEU A 11 26.17 -20.93 -0.60
N GLY A 12 25.08 -21.05 0.15
CA GLY A 12 25.09 -21.00 1.62
C GLY A 12 25.79 -19.73 2.15
N ASP A 13 26.77 -19.90 3.04
CA ASP A 13 27.54 -18.80 3.62
C ASP A 13 28.29 -17.95 2.57
N ALA A 14 28.55 -18.52 1.38
CA ALA A 14 29.21 -17.82 0.28
C ALA A 14 28.23 -17.01 -0.60
N ALA A 15 26.93 -16.98 -0.29
CA ALA A 15 25.91 -16.32 -1.11
C ALA A 15 26.20 -14.83 -1.39
N ALA A 16 26.92 -14.15 -0.50
CA ALA A 16 27.28 -12.74 -0.68
C ALA A 16 28.48 -12.51 -1.62
N VAL A 17 29.34 -13.52 -1.81
CA VAL A 17 30.61 -13.39 -2.54
C VAL A 17 30.42 -12.90 -3.98
N PRO A 18 29.49 -13.45 -4.80
CA PRO A 18 29.30 -12.98 -6.17
C PRO A 18 28.90 -11.50 -6.25
N PHE A 19 28.10 -11.02 -5.28
CA PHE A 19 27.64 -9.65 -5.23
C PHE A 19 28.76 -8.68 -4.82
N LEU A 20 29.55 -9.05 -3.80
CA LEU A 20 30.73 -8.29 -3.38
C LEU A 20 31.78 -8.22 -4.50
N ALA A 21 32.01 -9.33 -5.20
CA ALA A 21 32.92 -9.38 -6.35
C ALA A 21 32.46 -8.45 -7.48
N ALA A 22 31.18 -8.49 -7.84
CA ALA A 22 30.63 -7.60 -8.86
C ALA A 22 30.68 -6.12 -8.43
N ALA A 23 30.38 -5.81 -7.17
CA ALA A 23 30.48 -4.46 -6.63
C ALA A 23 31.93 -3.94 -6.71
N GLY A 24 32.90 -4.75 -6.28
CA GLY A 24 34.32 -4.39 -6.34
C GLY A 24 34.82 -4.21 -7.78
N LEU A 25 34.48 -5.13 -8.69
CA LEU A 25 34.84 -5.04 -10.10
C LEU A 25 34.27 -3.77 -10.75
N ALA A 26 32.98 -3.49 -10.54
CA ALA A 26 32.34 -2.30 -11.08
C ALA A 26 32.96 -1.02 -10.51
N PHE A 27 33.20 -0.96 -9.20
CA PHE A 27 33.74 0.23 -8.54
C PHE A 27 35.19 0.54 -8.93
N PHE A 28 36.05 -0.49 -9.00
CA PHE A 28 37.49 -0.29 -9.22
C PHE A 28 37.91 -0.34 -10.69
N ARG A 29 37.19 -1.06 -11.57
CA ARG A 29 37.64 -1.31 -12.94
C ARG A 29 36.75 -0.76 -14.05
N VAL A 30 35.48 -0.44 -13.77
CA VAL A 30 34.55 0.03 -14.81
C VAL A 30 34.36 1.53 -14.66
N ARG A 31 34.98 2.30 -15.56
CA ARG A 31 34.92 3.77 -15.61
C ARG A 31 34.37 4.28 -16.94
N ASP A 32 34.59 3.52 -18.00
CA ASP A 32 34.27 3.83 -19.39
C ASP A 32 34.00 2.54 -20.19
N GLY A 33 33.61 2.70 -21.46
CA GLY A 33 33.34 1.61 -22.38
C GLY A 33 31.93 1.03 -22.32
N GLU A 34 31.68 -0.05 -23.06
CA GLU A 34 30.33 -0.61 -23.29
C GLU A 34 29.63 -1.00 -21.98
N TRP A 35 30.37 -1.58 -21.03
CA TRP A 35 29.84 -1.96 -19.73
C TRP A 35 29.42 -0.75 -18.91
N PHE A 36 30.19 0.34 -18.96
CA PHE A 36 29.82 1.58 -18.30
C PHE A 36 28.56 2.16 -18.93
N GLU A 37 28.53 2.33 -20.25
CA GLU A 37 27.39 2.91 -20.96
C GLU A 37 26.08 2.12 -20.76
N THR A 38 26.19 0.79 -20.67
CA THR A 38 25.04 -0.10 -20.48
C THR A 38 24.49 -0.04 -19.05
N LEU A 39 25.37 0.10 -18.04
CA LEU A 39 24.99 0.02 -16.63
C LEU A 39 24.78 1.38 -15.97
N ALA A 40 25.35 2.45 -16.52
CA ALA A 40 25.33 3.79 -15.94
C ALA A 40 23.92 4.40 -15.93
N LEU A 41 23.50 4.86 -14.76
CA LEU A 41 22.36 5.74 -14.59
C LEU A 41 22.72 7.20 -14.99
N PRO A 42 21.74 8.08 -15.24
CA PRO A 42 22.00 9.48 -15.57
C PRO A 42 23.01 10.17 -14.63
N GLY A 43 22.88 9.99 -13.31
CA GLY A 43 23.82 10.54 -12.33
C GLY A 43 25.18 9.83 -12.25
N ASP A 44 25.29 8.58 -12.69
CA ASP A 44 26.56 7.85 -12.71
C ASP A 44 27.52 8.43 -13.79
N ARG A 45 26.97 9.04 -14.83
CA ARG A 45 27.73 9.65 -15.93
C ARG A 45 28.46 10.93 -15.51
N GLU A 46 27.88 11.70 -14.60
CA GLU A 46 28.52 12.91 -14.07
C GLU A 46 29.75 12.59 -13.21
N GLU A 47 29.73 11.45 -12.53
CA GLU A 47 30.78 11.04 -11.58
C GLU A 47 31.77 10.00 -12.18
N GLU A 48 31.58 9.61 -13.45
CA GLU A 48 32.34 8.56 -14.16
C GLU A 48 32.46 7.25 -13.36
N ARG A 49 31.40 6.92 -12.62
CA ARG A 49 31.36 5.76 -11.71
C ARG A 49 29.96 5.17 -11.60
N LEU A 50 29.90 3.84 -11.61
CA LEU A 50 28.66 3.06 -11.53
C LEU A 50 28.09 2.96 -10.11
N TYR A 51 27.87 4.08 -9.42
CA TYR A 51 27.40 4.07 -8.03
C TYR A 51 26.05 3.40 -7.86
N GLY A 52 25.10 3.62 -8.78
CA GLY A 52 23.80 2.96 -8.72
C GLY A 52 23.89 1.43 -8.77
N PHE A 53 24.76 0.89 -9.63
CA PHE A 53 25.00 -0.55 -9.74
C PHE A 53 25.73 -1.11 -8.53
N VAL A 54 26.79 -0.43 -8.07
CA VAL A 54 27.59 -0.82 -6.91
C VAL A 54 26.71 -0.85 -5.66
N ALA A 55 25.90 0.19 -5.42
CA ALA A 55 24.98 0.25 -4.29
C ALA A 55 23.96 -0.89 -4.33
N PHE A 56 23.38 -1.19 -5.51
CA PHE A 56 22.47 -2.32 -5.68
C PHE A 56 23.16 -3.66 -5.37
N ALA A 57 24.38 -3.87 -5.85
CA ALA A 57 25.15 -5.09 -5.57
C ALA A 57 25.51 -5.22 -4.09
N LEU A 58 25.90 -4.14 -3.42
CA LEU A 58 26.17 -4.13 -1.98
C LEU A 58 24.92 -4.42 -1.14
N ALA A 59 23.77 -3.84 -1.50
CA ALA A 59 22.50 -4.17 -0.84
C ALA A 59 22.12 -5.65 -1.01
N ALA A 60 22.28 -6.19 -2.22
CA ALA A 60 22.06 -7.62 -2.47
C ALA A 60 23.05 -8.50 -1.69
N ALA A 61 24.32 -8.09 -1.55
CA ALA A 61 25.30 -8.78 -0.71
C ALA A 61 24.89 -8.79 0.77
N GLY A 62 24.45 -7.63 1.29
CA GLY A 62 23.96 -7.52 2.67
C GLY A 62 22.75 -8.40 2.94
N LEU A 63 21.79 -8.45 2.02
CA LEU A 63 20.63 -9.34 2.11
C LEU A 63 21.01 -10.82 1.98
N ALA A 64 21.97 -11.16 1.12
CA ALA A 64 22.49 -12.53 1.01
C ALA A 64 23.17 -12.99 2.31
N LEU A 65 23.97 -12.13 2.94
CA LEU A 65 24.53 -12.39 4.28
C LEU A 65 23.42 -12.56 5.31
N PHE A 66 22.40 -11.70 5.27
CA PHE A 66 21.30 -11.77 6.22
C PHE A 66 20.45 -13.05 6.03
N ALA A 67 20.31 -13.52 4.80
CA ALA A 67 19.63 -14.78 4.47
C ALA A 67 20.44 -16.03 4.87
N SER A 68 21.78 -15.94 4.96
CA SER A 68 22.62 -17.06 5.38
C SER A 68 22.85 -17.15 6.90
N LEU A 69 22.48 -16.12 7.68
CA LEU A 69 22.72 -16.10 9.12
C LEU A 69 21.77 -17.04 9.91
N PRO A 70 22.29 -17.96 10.76
CA PRO A 70 21.48 -19.02 11.39
C PRO A 70 20.41 -18.59 12.40
N ARG A 71 20.42 -17.35 12.91
CA ARG A 71 19.64 -16.97 14.11
C ARG A 71 18.22 -16.48 13.81
N ALA A 72 17.96 -16.02 12.58
CA ALA A 72 16.64 -15.71 12.03
C ALA A 72 16.84 -15.32 10.55
N PRO A 73 17.20 -16.27 9.67
CA PRO A 73 17.57 -15.96 8.30
C PRO A 73 16.36 -15.38 7.55
N LEU A 74 16.59 -14.29 6.82
CA LEU A 74 15.70 -13.85 5.75
C LEU A 74 15.47 -15.04 4.80
N PRO A 75 14.22 -15.46 4.51
CA PRO A 75 13.97 -16.55 3.59
C PRO A 75 14.62 -16.28 2.23
N TYR A 76 15.31 -17.29 1.66
CA TYR A 76 15.98 -17.14 0.37
C TYR A 76 14.97 -16.77 -0.74
N GLU A 77 13.72 -17.20 -0.62
CA GLU A 77 12.60 -16.87 -1.48
C GLU A 77 12.30 -15.37 -1.45
N ALA A 78 12.27 -14.77 -0.25
CA ALA A 78 12.03 -13.34 -0.08
C ALA A 78 13.19 -12.50 -0.65
N PHE A 79 14.42 -12.95 -0.42
CA PHE A 79 15.61 -12.34 -1.02
C PHE A 79 15.60 -12.39 -2.56
N ALA A 80 15.34 -13.58 -3.13
CA ALA A 80 15.28 -13.77 -4.57
C ALA A 80 14.10 -13.00 -5.20
N ALA A 81 12.93 -13.01 -4.56
CA ALA A 81 11.76 -12.26 -4.98
C ALA A 81 12.07 -10.76 -5.07
N ALA A 82 12.68 -10.18 -4.04
CA ALA A 82 12.96 -8.76 -3.98
C ALA A 82 14.01 -8.30 -5.02
N THR A 83 15.12 -9.03 -5.10
CA THR A 83 16.20 -8.70 -6.04
C THR A 83 15.74 -8.84 -7.49
N LEU A 84 14.98 -9.88 -7.84
CA LEU A 84 14.45 -10.06 -9.18
C LEU A 84 13.25 -9.16 -9.47
N ALA A 85 12.39 -8.83 -8.51
CA ALA A 85 11.34 -7.82 -8.70
C ALA A 85 11.94 -6.50 -9.17
N VAL A 86 12.97 -6.01 -8.47
CA VAL A 86 13.63 -4.75 -8.81
C VAL A 86 14.45 -4.87 -10.10
N GLY A 87 15.22 -5.95 -10.25
CA GLY A 87 16.08 -6.16 -11.41
C GLY A 87 15.30 -6.35 -12.71
N CYS A 88 14.35 -7.29 -12.74
CA CYS A 88 13.50 -7.53 -13.90
C CYS A 88 12.52 -6.38 -14.15
N GLY A 89 12.01 -5.73 -13.10
CA GLY A 89 11.18 -4.53 -13.25
C GLY A 89 11.91 -3.40 -13.96
N ARG A 90 13.17 -3.12 -13.58
CA ARG A 90 14.02 -2.13 -14.27
C ARG A 90 14.30 -2.51 -15.71
N LEU A 91 14.62 -3.78 -15.97
CA LEU A 91 14.87 -4.28 -17.33
C LEU A 91 13.63 -4.13 -18.21
N SER A 92 12.47 -4.59 -17.75
CA SER A 92 11.22 -4.51 -18.50
C SER A 92 10.77 -3.07 -18.72
N ARG A 93 10.94 -2.18 -17.73
CA ARG A 93 10.71 -0.75 -17.91
C ARG A 93 11.60 -0.15 -19.00
N ALA A 94 12.88 -0.51 -19.04
CA ALA A 94 13.80 -0.03 -20.07
C ALA A 94 13.41 -0.52 -21.47
N VAL A 95 12.96 -1.78 -21.60
CA VAL A 95 12.43 -2.31 -22.87
C VAL A 95 11.17 -1.55 -23.31
N VAL A 96 10.25 -1.24 -22.38
CA VAL A 96 9.04 -0.48 -22.70
C VAL A 96 9.35 0.97 -23.06
N ALA A 97 10.36 1.58 -22.44
CA ALA A 97 10.81 2.94 -22.76
C ALA A 97 11.29 3.11 -24.21
N GLY A 98 11.74 2.02 -24.86
CA GLY A 98 12.06 2.03 -26.29
C GLY A 98 10.84 2.08 -27.22
N ARG A 99 9.61 1.94 -26.69
CA ARG A 99 8.36 1.87 -27.46
C ARG A 99 7.30 2.89 -27.02
N SER A 100 7.33 3.31 -25.76
CA SER A 100 6.38 4.26 -25.19
C SER A 100 7.07 5.16 -24.17
N THR A 101 6.71 6.44 -24.19
CA THR A 101 7.12 7.44 -23.19
C THR A 101 6.04 7.67 -22.14
N GLU A 102 4.87 7.04 -22.27
CA GLU A 102 3.77 7.21 -21.33
C GLU A 102 4.10 6.58 -19.97
N GLU A 103 3.91 7.36 -18.90
CA GLU A 103 4.28 6.96 -17.55
C GLU A 103 3.58 5.66 -17.11
N PHE A 104 2.29 5.51 -17.45
CA PHE A 104 1.53 4.30 -17.15
C PHE A 104 2.12 3.05 -17.83
N SER A 105 2.48 3.15 -19.11
CA SER A 105 3.11 2.04 -19.84
C SER A 105 4.43 1.64 -19.17
N LEU A 106 5.23 2.60 -18.74
CA LEU A 106 6.50 2.37 -18.03
C LEU A 106 6.30 1.71 -16.67
N VAL A 107 5.26 2.11 -15.92
CA VAL A 107 4.92 1.53 -14.61
C VAL A 107 4.35 0.12 -14.77
N ALA A 108 3.42 -0.08 -15.71
CA ALA A 108 2.86 -1.38 -16.03
C ALA A 108 3.94 -2.37 -16.49
N GLY A 109 4.87 -1.92 -17.35
CA GLY A 109 6.04 -2.71 -17.75
C GLY A 109 6.94 -3.08 -16.59
N TYR A 110 7.17 -2.15 -15.65
CA TYR A 110 7.94 -2.43 -14.43
C TYR A 110 7.25 -3.48 -13.54
N VAL A 111 5.95 -3.31 -13.25
CA VAL A 111 5.19 -4.23 -12.39
C VAL A 111 5.08 -5.61 -13.03
N ALA A 112 4.79 -5.70 -14.32
CA ALA A 112 4.68 -6.98 -15.03
C ALA A 112 6.02 -7.73 -15.07
N GLY A 113 7.09 -7.04 -15.46
CA GLY A 113 8.45 -7.62 -15.48
C GLY A 113 8.94 -8.02 -14.10
N GLY A 114 8.71 -7.16 -13.10
CA GLY A 114 9.04 -7.44 -11.72
C GLY A 114 8.28 -8.63 -11.14
N THR A 115 6.98 -8.76 -11.46
CA THR A 115 6.15 -9.88 -10.98
C THR A 115 6.65 -11.20 -11.56
N VAL A 116 6.92 -11.25 -12.87
CA VAL A 116 7.48 -12.45 -13.53
C VAL A 116 8.86 -12.79 -12.94
N GLY A 117 9.72 -11.78 -12.76
CA GLY A 117 11.04 -11.97 -12.15
C GLY A 117 10.95 -12.51 -10.73
N ALA A 118 10.08 -11.95 -9.89
CA ALA A 118 9.91 -12.37 -8.50
C ALA A 118 9.35 -13.79 -8.38
N ILE A 119 8.38 -14.16 -9.24
CA ILE A 119 7.85 -15.53 -9.33
C ILE A 119 8.95 -16.51 -9.74
N ALA A 120 9.70 -16.19 -10.80
CA ALA A 120 10.81 -17.03 -11.27
C ALA A 120 11.90 -17.19 -10.19
N GLY A 121 12.18 -16.14 -9.44
CA GLY A 121 13.14 -16.15 -8.33
C GLY A 121 12.75 -17.12 -7.22
N GLN A 122 11.51 -17.01 -6.75
CA GLN A 122 10.97 -17.91 -5.72
C GLN A 122 10.96 -19.36 -6.21
N ILE A 123 10.49 -19.61 -7.43
CA ILE A 123 10.48 -20.96 -8.03
C ILE A 123 11.90 -21.52 -8.09
N GLY A 124 12.88 -20.73 -8.55
CA GLY A 124 14.26 -21.17 -8.67
C GLY A 124 14.90 -21.52 -7.32
N VAL A 125 14.54 -20.80 -6.26
CA VAL A 125 14.96 -21.11 -4.88
C VAL A 125 14.28 -22.40 -4.39
N LEU A 126 12.96 -22.51 -4.53
CA LEU A 126 12.19 -23.68 -4.08
C LEU A 126 12.61 -24.97 -4.79
N LEU A 127 12.99 -24.90 -6.07
CA LEU A 127 13.52 -26.04 -6.82
C LEU A 127 14.86 -26.54 -6.26
N GLN A 128 15.66 -25.68 -5.61
CA GLN A 128 16.91 -26.08 -4.95
C GLN A 128 16.68 -26.66 -3.56
N ILE A 129 15.67 -26.18 -2.85
CA ILE A 129 15.41 -26.54 -1.45
C ILE A 129 14.52 -27.80 -1.35
N ASP A 130 13.37 -27.82 -2.04
CA ASP A 130 12.31 -28.82 -1.80
C ASP A 130 11.92 -29.68 -3.01
N GLY A 131 12.48 -29.42 -4.21
CA GLY A 131 12.52 -30.32 -5.38
C GLY A 131 11.20 -30.88 -5.95
N SER A 132 10.05 -30.74 -5.28
CA SER A 132 8.86 -31.57 -5.51
C SER A 132 7.50 -30.90 -5.27
N VAL A 133 7.41 -29.68 -4.74
CA VAL A 133 6.11 -29.04 -4.41
C VAL A 133 5.97 -27.65 -5.01
N LEU A 134 5.71 -27.58 -6.32
CA LEU A 134 5.29 -26.33 -6.96
C LEU A 134 3.78 -26.12 -6.89
N VAL A 135 2.97 -27.16 -7.14
CA VAL A 135 1.54 -27.00 -7.45
C VAL A 135 0.72 -26.46 -6.26
N GLY A 136 1.05 -26.86 -5.03
CA GLY A 136 0.36 -26.38 -3.82
C GLY A 136 0.72 -24.95 -3.41
N GLY A 137 1.96 -24.51 -3.69
CA GLY A 137 2.47 -23.19 -3.31
C GLY A 137 2.25 -22.08 -4.34
N LEU A 138 1.75 -22.41 -5.55
CA LEU A 138 1.56 -21.43 -6.63
C LEU A 138 0.80 -20.16 -6.22
N PRO A 139 -0.33 -20.22 -5.47
CA PRO A 139 -1.06 -19.01 -5.09
C PRO A 139 -0.20 -18.07 -4.23
N ALA A 140 0.57 -18.62 -3.29
CA ALA A 140 1.48 -17.84 -2.45
C ALA A 140 2.62 -17.23 -3.25
N ILE A 141 3.26 -18.01 -4.13
CA ILE A 141 4.34 -17.54 -4.99
C ILE A 141 3.88 -16.36 -5.86
N VAL A 142 2.70 -16.49 -6.48
CA VAL A 142 2.11 -15.44 -7.33
C VAL A 142 1.76 -14.20 -6.50
N PHE A 143 1.12 -14.37 -5.34
CA PHE A 143 0.78 -13.28 -4.44
C PHE A 143 2.04 -12.51 -3.97
N LEU A 144 3.03 -13.22 -3.44
CA LEU A 144 4.29 -12.63 -2.98
C LEU A 144 5.05 -11.97 -4.12
N GLY A 145 5.02 -12.55 -5.33
CA GLY A 145 5.62 -11.95 -6.52
C GLY A 145 4.96 -10.63 -6.92
N ALA A 146 3.62 -10.57 -6.88
CA ALA A 146 2.87 -9.35 -7.14
C ALA A 146 3.10 -8.28 -6.06
N VAL A 147 3.09 -8.67 -4.77
CA VAL A 147 3.43 -7.77 -3.65
C VAL A 147 4.85 -7.23 -3.80
N ALA A 148 5.82 -8.07 -4.15
CA ALA A 148 7.20 -7.66 -4.36
C ALA A 148 7.30 -6.60 -5.48
N ALA A 149 6.65 -6.85 -6.62
CA ALA A 149 6.68 -5.96 -7.77
C ALA A 149 5.93 -4.64 -7.54
N LEU A 150 4.77 -4.67 -6.90
CA LEU A 150 3.99 -3.48 -6.56
C LEU A 150 4.70 -2.63 -5.51
N THR A 151 5.28 -3.26 -4.49
CA THR A 151 6.11 -2.56 -3.48
C THR A 151 7.34 -1.95 -4.13
N ALA A 152 8.01 -2.68 -5.03
CA ALA A 152 9.16 -2.17 -5.76
C ALA A 152 8.80 -0.96 -6.64
N ALA A 153 7.67 -1.04 -7.35
CA ALA A 153 7.17 0.07 -8.17
C ALA A 153 6.79 1.28 -7.33
N LEU A 154 6.13 1.07 -6.18
CA LEU A 154 5.73 2.14 -5.26
C LEU A 154 6.94 2.83 -4.65
N VAL A 155 7.88 2.08 -4.08
CA VAL A 155 9.08 2.68 -3.50
C VAL A 155 9.86 3.43 -4.58
N ARG A 156 10.01 2.84 -5.78
CA ARG A 156 10.66 3.51 -6.93
C ARG A 156 10.00 4.83 -7.30
N SER A 157 8.68 4.95 -7.22
CA SER A 157 7.99 6.20 -7.54
C SER A 157 8.14 7.28 -6.46
N LEU A 158 8.65 6.92 -5.28
CA LEU A 158 8.92 7.81 -4.15
C LEU A 158 10.39 8.17 -3.97
N VAL A 159 11.32 7.40 -4.56
CA VAL A 159 12.78 7.59 -4.42
C VAL A 159 13.44 7.89 -5.77
N PHE A 160 14.70 8.34 -5.75
CA PHE A 160 15.42 8.58 -7.00
C PHE A 160 15.81 7.26 -7.68
N ASP A 161 16.01 7.30 -8.99
CA ASP A 161 16.36 6.10 -9.78
C ASP A 161 17.65 5.39 -9.31
N ARG A 162 18.58 6.12 -8.69
CA ARG A 162 19.83 5.60 -8.09
C ARG A 162 19.62 4.83 -6.78
N ASP A 163 18.45 4.97 -6.16
CA ASP A 163 18.14 4.42 -4.84
C ASP A 163 17.57 3.00 -4.91
N ALA A 164 17.81 2.29 -6.01
CA ALA A 164 17.38 0.90 -6.18
C ALA A 164 17.85 -0.03 -5.04
N HIS A 165 18.96 0.32 -4.39
CA HIS A 165 19.46 -0.37 -3.20
C HIS A 165 18.47 -0.30 -2.02
N ILE A 166 17.86 0.87 -1.77
CA ILE A 166 16.81 1.05 -0.76
C ILE A 166 15.57 0.25 -1.16
N THR A 167 15.19 0.30 -2.45
CA THR A 167 14.05 -0.44 -2.97
C THR A 167 14.16 -1.94 -2.71
N VAL A 168 15.30 -2.57 -3.02
CA VAL A 168 15.48 -4.01 -2.81
C VAL A 168 15.35 -4.38 -1.33
N ILE A 169 15.93 -3.57 -0.44
CA ILE A 169 15.89 -3.83 1.01
C ILE A 169 14.44 -3.76 1.52
N LEU A 170 13.71 -2.69 1.18
CA LEU A 170 12.31 -2.53 1.62
C LEU A 170 11.40 -3.63 1.06
N VAL A 171 11.61 -4.04 -0.20
CA VAL A 171 10.85 -5.12 -0.82
C VAL A 171 11.17 -6.47 -0.15
N ALA A 172 12.44 -6.74 0.18
CA ALA A 172 12.83 -7.96 0.89
C ALA A 172 12.15 -8.06 2.26
N PHE A 173 12.12 -6.96 3.03
CA PHE A 173 11.40 -6.92 4.31
C PHE A 173 9.89 -7.07 4.15
N ALA A 174 9.29 -6.45 3.13
CA ALA A 174 7.86 -6.58 2.87
C ALA A 174 7.48 -8.04 2.54
N VAL A 175 8.22 -8.68 1.64
CA VAL A 175 7.99 -10.09 1.27
C VAL A 175 8.27 -11.01 2.46
N TRP A 176 9.34 -10.77 3.22
CA TRP A 176 9.63 -11.53 4.43
C TRP A 176 8.51 -11.43 5.46
N GLY A 177 7.94 -10.25 5.66
CA GLY A 177 6.78 -10.06 6.54
C GLY A 177 5.61 -10.95 6.15
N PHE A 178 5.27 -11.02 4.86
CA PHE A 178 4.20 -11.92 4.39
C PHE A 178 4.55 -13.40 4.45
N VAL A 179 5.81 -13.78 4.25
CA VAL A 179 6.26 -15.16 4.47
C VAL A 179 6.13 -15.54 5.95
N ALA A 180 6.48 -14.63 6.86
CA ALA A 180 6.39 -14.86 8.31
C ALA A 180 4.94 -14.90 8.83
N VAL A 181 4.02 -14.18 8.18
CA VAL A 181 2.59 -14.21 8.49
C VAL A 181 1.93 -15.51 8.02
N ASP A 182 2.50 -16.16 6.99
CA ASP A 182 1.96 -17.37 6.33
C ASP A 182 0.45 -17.28 6.02
N PRO A 183 0.03 -16.29 5.20
CA PRO A 183 -1.38 -16.04 4.96
C PRO A 183 -2.03 -17.18 4.17
N THR A 184 -3.27 -17.53 4.54
CA THR A 184 -4.07 -18.50 3.80
C THR A 184 -4.51 -17.92 2.46
N VAL A 185 -3.79 -18.27 1.40
CA VAL A 185 -4.03 -17.76 0.04
C VAL A 185 -4.63 -18.84 -0.86
N THR A 186 -5.59 -18.46 -1.70
CA THR A 186 -6.26 -19.38 -2.63
C THR A 186 -6.17 -18.88 -4.06
N VAL A 187 -6.22 -19.81 -5.03
CA VAL A 187 -6.21 -19.46 -6.48
C VAL A 187 -7.31 -18.44 -6.81
N PRO A 188 -8.58 -18.61 -6.38
CA PRO A 188 -9.64 -17.66 -6.73
C PRO A 188 -9.38 -16.26 -6.19
N LEU A 189 -8.92 -16.12 -4.93
CA LEU A 189 -8.65 -14.81 -4.33
C LEU A 189 -7.49 -14.09 -5.01
N VAL A 190 -6.40 -14.81 -5.32
CA VAL A 190 -5.25 -14.23 -6.01
C VAL A 190 -5.62 -13.83 -7.45
N ALA A 191 -6.31 -14.70 -8.19
CA ALA A 191 -6.74 -14.41 -9.56
C ALA A 191 -7.71 -13.22 -9.61
N PHE A 192 -8.72 -13.22 -8.73
CA PHE A 192 -9.67 -12.11 -8.61
C PHE A 192 -8.95 -10.83 -8.19
N GLY A 193 -8.07 -10.91 -7.20
CA GLY A 193 -7.30 -9.76 -6.73
C GLY A 193 -6.46 -9.13 -7.82
N LEU A 194 -5.64 -9.91 -8.52
CA LEU A 194 -4.83 -9.40 -9.64
C LEU A 194 -5.67 -8.81 -10.76
N ALA A 195 -6.79 -9.45 -11.12
CA ALA A 195 -7.68 -8.95 -12.16
C ALA A 195 -8.29 -7.60 -11.78
N VAL A 196 -8.83 -7.49 -10.57
CA VAL A 196 -9.51 -6.27 -10.11
C VAL A 196 -8.50 -5.16 -9.83
N THR A 197 -7.35 -5.44 -9.22
CA THR A 197 -6.33 -4.41 -8.99
C THR A 197 -5.69 -3.93 -10.28
N GLY A 198 -5.53 -4.81 -11.28
CA GLY A 198 -5.11 -4.42 -12.62
C GLY A 198 -6.14 -3.49 -13.29
N ALA A 199 -7.43 -3.84 -13.21
CA ALA A 199 -8.52 -2.99 -13.72
C ALA A 199 -8.58 -1.64 -13.00
N LEU A 200 -8.44 -1.61 -11.67
CA LEU A 200 -8.41 -0.39 -10.87
C LEU A 200 -7.23 0.51 -11.23
N GLY A 201 -6.04 -0.05 -11.43
CA GLY A 201 -4.87 0.70 -11.89
C GLY A 201 -5.12 1.34 -13.26
N TYR A 202 -5.68 0.59 -14.20
CA TYR A 202 -6.03 1.11 -15.52
C TYR A 202 -7.10 2.22 -15.46
N VAL A 203 -8.18 2.02 -14.71
CA VAL A 203 -9.24 3.01 -14.54
C VAL A 203 -8.71 4.28 -13.87
N SER A 204 -7.88 4.13 -12.83
CA SER A 204 -7.27 5.27 -12.13
C SER A 204 -6.42 6.13 -13.05
N PHE A 205 -5.70 5.49 -13.97
CA PHE A 205 -4.93 6.18 -15.01
C PHE A 205 -5.85 6.83 -16.05
N ALA A 206 -6.79 6.08 -16.63
CA ALA A 206 -7.67 6.54 -17.69
C ALA A 206 -8.55 7.73 -17.28
N LEU A 207 -8.95 7.79 -16.01
CA LEU A 207 -9.77 8.87 -15.45
C LEU A 207 -8.96 10.01 -14.81
N GLY A 208 -7.63 9.90 -14.77
CA GLY A 208 -6.76 10.87 -14.08
C GLY A 208 -7.21 11.13 -12.63
N THR A 209 -7.57 10.08 -11.90
CA THR A 209 -8.12 10.21 -10.53
C THR A 209 -7.06 10.10 -9.45
N ALA A 210 -5.85 9.63 -9.77
CA ALA A 210 -4.73 9.56 -8.83
C ALA A 210 -3.38 9.74 -9.53
N SER A 211 -2.41 10.27 -8.79
CA SER A 211 -0.99 10.23 -9.17
C SER A 211 -0.48 8.79 -9.30
N VAL A 212 0.61 8.56 -10.03
CA VAL A 212 1.21 7.21 -10.15
C VAL A 212 1.53 6.58 -8.78
N PRO A 213 2.17 7.27 -7.83
CA PRO A 213 2.34 6.74 -6.47
C PRO A 213 1.00 6.42 -5.78
N GLY A 214 0.01 7.30 -5.91
CA GLY A 214 -1.34 7.11 -5.34
C GLY A 214 -2.03 5.87 -5.92
N MET A 215 -1.97 5.69 -7.24
CA MET A 215 -2.47 4.52 -7.95
C MET A 215 -1.79 3.24 -7.46
N LEU A 216 -0.46 3.20 -7.40
CA LEU A 216 0.28 2.03 -6.90
C LEU A 216 -0.04 1.70 -5.44
N THR A 217 -0.23 2.73 -4.61
CA THR A 217 -0.66 2.58 -3.22
C THR A 217 -2.05 1.95 -3.15
N GLY A 218 -3.00 2.47 -3.94
CA GLY A 218 -4.37 1.95 -3.98
C GLY A 218 -4.46 0.52 -4.53
N VAL A 219 -3.71 0.21 -5.59
CA VAL A 219 -3.59 -1.13 -6.18
C VAL A 219 -3.00 -2.12 -5.17
N LEU A 220 -1.91 -1.77 -4.49
CA LEU A 220 -1.33 -2.62 -3.45
C LEU A 220 -2.31 -2.82 -2.28
N SER A 221 -2.94 -1.74 -1.81
CA SER A 221 -3.94 -1.79 -0.73
C SER A 221 -5.11 -2.71 -1.07
N ALA A 222 -5.63 -2.60 -2.28
CA ALA A 222 -6.72 -3.44 -2.78
C ALA A 222 -6.32 -4.93 -2.87
N LEU A 223 -5.09 -5.21 -3.34
CA LEU A 223 -4.57 -6.58 -3.43
C LEU A 223 -4.43 -7.20 -2.04
N LEU A 224 -3.93 -6.44 -1.07
CA LEU A 224 -3.81 -6.91 0.32
C LEU A 224 -5.19 -7.15 0.93
N ALA A 225 -6.13 -6.20 0.78
CA ALA A 225 -7.49 -6.36 1.32
C ALA A 225 -8.19 -7.62 0.79
N VAL A 226 -8.10 -7.87 -0.52
CA VAL A 226 -8.78 -9.01 -1.15
C VAL A 226 -8.12 -10.35 -0.88
N VAL A 227 -6.78 -10.42 -0.90
CA VAL A 227 -6.07 -11.70 -0.73
C VAL A 227 -5.97 -12.10 0.75
N LEU A 228 -5.78 -11.13 1.66
CA LEU A 228 -5.61 -11.40 3.09
C LEU A 228 -6.93 -11.45 3.85
N GLY A 229 -7.88 -10.56 3.51
CA GLY A 229 -9.18 -10.46 4.19
C GLY A 229 -10.32 -11.14 3.42
N GLY A 230 -10.30 -11.06 2.09
CA GLY A 230 -11.36 -11.57 1.22
C GLY A 230 -12.20 -10.45 0.58
N VAL A 231 -13.25 -10.85 -0.14
CA VAL A 231 -14.06 -9.92 -0.97
C VAL A 231 -14.76 -8.83 -0.15
N GLY A 232 -15.21 -9.11 1.08
CA GLY A 232 -15.87 -8.11 1.93
C GLY A 232 -14.94 -6.97 2.37
N TRP A 233 -13.71 -7.32 2.74
CA TRP A 233 -12.65 -6.35 3.10
C TRP A 233 -12.27 -5.49 1.90
N PHE A 234 -12.10 -6.13 0.75
CA PHE A 234 -11.88 -5.43 -0.52
C PHE A 234 -13.02 -4.48 -0.87
N ALA A 235 -14.27 -4.96 -0.86
CA ALA A 235 -15.44 -4.17 -1.19
C ALA A 235 -15.56 -2.93 -0.29
N THR A 236 -15.29 -3.11 1.00
CA THR A 236 -15.30 -2.03 1.98
C THR A 236 -14.24 -0.97 1.65
N LEU A 237 -12.98 -1.36 1.47
CA LEU A 237 -11.90 -0.42 1.16
C LEU A 237 -12.05 0.24 -0.21
N ILE A 238 -12.40 -0.51 -1.25
CA ILE A 238 -12.51 0.04 -2.59
C ILE A 238 -13.70 0.99 -2.71
N SER A 239 -14.76 0.75 -1.95
CA SER A 239 -15.89 1.66 -1.92
C SER A 239 -15.48 3.03 -1.41
N PHE A 240 -14.62 3.10 -0.39
CA PHE A 240 -14.04 4.36 0.09
C PHE A 240 -13.25 5.07 -0.99
N TYR A 241 -12.34 4.39 -1.69
CA TYR A 241 -11.58 5.03 -2.76
C TYR A 241 -12.49 5.49 -3.93
N ALA A 242 -13.48 4.69 -4.30
CA ALA A 242 -14.37 5.00 -5.41
C ALA A 242 -15.33 6.16 -5.06
N ILE A 243 -16.08 6.03 -3.97
CA ILE A 243 -17.06 7.04 -3.54
C ILE A 243 -16.35 8.31 -3.09
N GLY A 244 -15.27 8.19 -2.32
CA GLY A 244 -14.47 9.33 -1.90
C GLY A 244 -13.84 10.08 -3.07
N GLY A 245 -13.26 9.37 -4.04
CA GLY A 245 -12.74 9.99 -5.26
C GLY A 245 -13.82 10.68 -6.11
N LEU A 246 -15.01 10.08 -6.20
CA LEU A 246 -16.15 10.70 -6.88
C LEU A 246 -16.65 11.95 -6.14
N ALA A 247 -16.71 11.91 -4.82
CA ALA A 247 -17.09 13.07 -3.99
C ALA A 247 -16.08 14.21 -4.13
N SER A 248 -14.77 13.91 -4.16
CA SER A 248 -13.72 14.90 -4.43
C SER A 248 -13.88 15.58 -5.79
N LYS A 249 -14.34 14.87 -6.82
CA LYS A 249 -14.60 15.46 -8.16
C LYS A 249 -16.00 16.06 -8.31
N TYR A 250 -16.94 15.75 -7.42
CA TYR A 250 -18.30 16.29 -7.49
C TYR A 250 -18.31 17.80 -7.34
N ARG A 251 -18.82 18.51 -8.36
CA ARG A 251 -18.84 19.98 -8.43
C ARG A 251 -17.49 20.63 -8.13
N PHE A 252 -16.42 20.07 -8.68
CA PHE A 252 -15.06 20.53 -8.44
C PHE A 252 -14.88 22.05 -8.66
N ASP A 253 -15.39 22.60 -9.78
CA ASP A 253 -15.27 24.03 -10.09
C ASP A 253 -15.94 24.93 -9.04
N GLU A 254 -17.07 24.49 -8.48
CA GLU A 254 -17.76 25.23 -7.41
C GLU A 254 -16.92 25.21 -6.11
N LYS A 255 -16.34 24.07 -5.75
CA LYS A 255 -15.43 23.95 -4.60
C LYS A 255 -14.15 24.76 -4.79
N ALA A 256 -13.61 24.80 -6.00
CA ALA A 256 -12.41 25.56 -6.34
C ALA A 256 -12.65 27.06 -6.19
N ASN A 257 -13.79 27.57 -6.70
CA ASN A 257 -14.19 28.96 -6.53
C ASN A 257 -14.42 29.36 -5.06
N ARG A 258 -14.77 28.39 -4.20
CA ARG A 258 -14.94 28.57 -2.76
C ARG A 258 -13.63 28.39 -1.96
N GLY A 259 -12.52 28.00 -2.60
CA GLY A 259 -11.25 27.73 -1.91
C GLY A 259 -11.23 26.45 -1.07
N VAL A 260 -12.21 25.54 -1.28
CA VAL A 260 -12.36 24.29 -0.51
C VAL A 260 -12.14 23.04 -1.36
N ALA A 261 -11.68 23.21 -2.61
CA ALA A 261 -11.39 22.08 -3.47
C ALA A 261 -10.17 21.31 -2.97
N GLN A 262 -10.28 19.99 -3.04
CA GLN A 262 -9.17 19.08 -2.81
C GLN A 262 -7.99 19.42 -3.75
N GLU A 263 -6.79 19.45 -3.19
CA GLU A 263 -5.54 19.71 -3.94
C GLU A 263 -5.35 18.74 -5.12
N ASN A 264 -4.47 19.12 -6.07
CA ASN A 264 -4.13 18.33 -7.26
C ASN A 264 -5.36 17.98 -8.12
N GLU A 265 -6.26 18.92 -8.35
CA GLU A 265 -7.49 18.70 -9.16
C GLU A 265 -8.38 17.56 -8.62
N GLY A 266 -8.35 17.36 -7.30
CA GLY A 266 -9.05 16.26 -6.63
C GLY A 266 -8.34 14.91 -6.70
N ALA A 267 -7.12 14.84 -7.25
CA ALA A 267 -6.33 13.60 -7.28
C ALA A 267 -5.66 13.33 -5.93
N ARG A 268 -5.87 12.14 -5.38
CA ARG A 268 -5.27 11.74 -4.09
C ARG A 268 -3.85 11.20 -4.29
N GLY A 269 -2.89 11.81 -3.59
CA GLY A 269 -1.50 11.33 -3.51
C GLY A 269 -1.34 10.16 -2.54
N THR A 270 -0.16 9.54 -2.52
CA THR A 270 0.17 8.44 -1.58
C THR A 270 -0.02 8.86 -0.12
N GLY A 271 0.28 10.11 0.24
CA GLY A 271 0.03 10.65 1.58
C GLY A 271 -1.44 10.52 1.99
N ASN A 272 -2.35 11.04 1.17
CA ASN A 272 -3.81 10.95 1.39
C ASN A 272 -4.29 9.50 1.53
N VAL A 273 -3.81 8.63 0.64
CA VAL A 273 -4.23 7.22 0.59
C VAL A 273 -3.76 6.48 1.85
N LEU A 274 -2.50 6.64 2.23
CA LEU A 274 -1.93 5.99 3.41
C LEU A 274 -2.48 6.57 4.71
N ALA A 275 -2.63 7.89 4.82
CA ALA A 275 -3.19 8.52 6.02
C ALA A 275 -4.58 7.96 6.36
N ASN A 276 -5.43 7.80 5.36
CA ASN A 276 -6.78 7.28 5.54
C ASN A 276 -6.87 5.75 5.67
N SER A 277 -5.88 5.02 5.16
CA SER A 277 -5.99 3.56 5.01
C SER A 277 -4.96 2.78 5.81
N ALA A 278 -3.93 3.41 6.38
CA ALA A 278 -2.85 2.72 7.10
C ALA A 278 -3.38 1.87 8.25
N VAL A 279 -4.33 2.40 9.04
CA VAL A 279 -4.95 1.67 10.15
C VAL A 279 -5.71 0.43 9.63
N ALA A 280 -6.46 0.57 8.54
CA ALA A 280 -7.14 -0.55 7.90
C ALA A 280 -6.13 -1.58 7.34
N LEU A 281 -5.05 -1.13 6.68
CA LEU A 281 -4.02 -2.02 6.15
C LEU A 281 -3.30 -2.80 7.25
N VAL A 282 -2.95 -2.14 8.36
CA VAL A 282 -2.39 -2.81 9.54
C VAL A 282 -3.39 -3.82 10.10
N ALA A 283 -4.67 -3.48 10.16
CA ALA A 283 -5.70 -4.39 10.64
C ALA A 283 -5.85 -5.65 9.76
N VAL A 284 -5.86 -5.53 8.42
CA VAL A 284 -5.98 -6.71 7.55
C VAL A 284 -4.72 -7.58 7.55
N VAL A 285 -3.53 -6.97 7.71
CA VAL A 285 -2.28 -7.73 7.91
C VAL A 285 -2.31 -8.45 9.26
N GLY A 286 -2.78 -7.78 10.32
CA GLY A 286 -2.98 -8.38 11.63
C GLY A 286 -3.99 -9.53 11.60
N TYR A 287 -5.07 -9.38 10.84
CA TYR A 287 -6.05 -10.45 10.60
C TYR A 287 -5.40 -11.68 9.97
N ALA A 288 -4.58 -11.51 8.94
CA ALA A 288 -3.82 -12.62 8.36
C ALA A 288 -2.85 -13.27 9.35
N ALA A 289 -2.33 -12.50 10.32
CA ALA A 289 -1.43 -12.98 11.36
C ALA A 289 -2.15 -13.59 12.58
N THR A 290 -3.49 -13.69 12.58
CA THR A 290 -4.29 -14.15 13.73
C THR A 290 -3.77 -15.46 14.35
N ALA A 291 -3.35 -16.42 13.52
CA ALA A 291 -2.80 -17.71 13.97
C ALA A 291 -1.51 -17.58 14.80
N HIS A 292 -0.73 -16.52 14.57
CA HIS A 292 0.56 -16.26 15.21
C HIS A 292 0.44 -15.35 16.44
N VAL A 293 -0.51 -14.43 16.45
CA VAL A 293 -0.62 -13.40 17.52
C VAL A 293 -1.65 -13.73 18.61
N GLY A 294 -2.52 -14.72 18.40
CA GLY A 294 -3.52 -15.14 19.40
C GLY A 294 -4.60 -14.08 19.67
N VAL A 295 -4.82 -13.14 18.75
CA VAL A 295 -5.84 -12.10 18.84
C VAL A 295 -7.03 -12.49 17.97
N PRO A 296 -8.28 -12.44 18.46
CA PRO A 296 -9.45 -12.81 17.67
C PRO A 296 -9.56 -11.99 16.38
N GLY A 297 -9.79 -12.68 15.26
CA GLY A 297 -9.90 -12.06 13.93
C GLY A 297 -10.98 -10.97 13.85
N ALA A 298 -12.01 -11.06 14.69
CA ALA A 298 -13.06 -10.05 14.76
C ALA A 298 -12.58 -8.66 15.20
N LEU A 299 -11.57 -8.60 16.08
CA LEU A 299 -11.02 -7.31 16.52
C LEU A 299 -10.34 -6.60 15.34
N PHE A 300 -9.64 -7.35 14.49
CA PHE A 300 -9.09 -6.80 13.25
C PHE A 300 -10.19 -6.41 12.26
N GLY A 301 -11.29 -7.19 12.18
CA GLY A 301 -12.48 -6.84 11.40
C GLY A 301 -13.08 -5.50 11.83
N PHE A 302 -13.29 -5.29 13.13
CA PHE A 302 -13.78 -4.03 13.68
C PHE A 302 -12.80 -2.88 13.45
N ALA A 303 -11.50 -3.10 13.67
CA ALA A 303 -10.49 -2.08 13.44
C ALA A 303 -10.47 -1.61 11.97
N PHE A 304 -10.51 -2.55 11.02
CA PHE A 304 -10.55 -2.25 9.60
C PHE A 304 -11.83 -1.53 9.19
N ALA A 305 -12.98 -2.05 9.59
CA ALA A 305 -14.27 -1.51 9.24
C ALA A 305 -14.48 -0.13 9.86
N GLY A 306 -14.12 0.05 11.14
CA GLY A 306 -14.20 1.33 11.85
C GLY A 306 -13.28 2.41 11.26
N ALA A 307 -12.03 2.05 10.93
CA ALA A 307 -11.12 2.97 10.23
C ALA A 307 -11.65 3.37 8.85
N THR A 308 -12.13 2.41 8.06
CA THR A 308 -12.65 2.69 6.71
C THR A 308 -13.96 3.48 6.76
N ALA A 309 -14.84 3.20 7.73
CA ALA A 309 -16.07 3.96 7.97
C ALA A 309 -15.75 5.40 8.33
N THR A 310 -14.72 5.62 9.15
CA THR A 310 -14.24 6.96 9.51
C THR A 310 -13.74 7.71 8.29
N ALA A 311 -12.84 7.11 7.51
CA ALA A 311 -12.30 7.73 6.31
C ALA A 311 -13.40 8.09 5.29
N MET A 312 -14.39 7.22 5.11
CA MET A 312 -15.56 7.49 4.26
C MET A 312 -16.43 8.62 4.81
N ALA A 313 -16.76 8.56 6.10
CA ALA A 313 -17.63 9.54 6.74
C ALA A 313 -17.00 10.93 6.68
N ASP A 314 -15.73 11.04 7.05
CA ASP A 314 -14.97 12.28 6.99
C ASP A 314 -14.88 12.84 5.56
N THR A 315 -14.49 12.00 4.58
CA THR A 315 -14.41 12.43 3.18
C THR A 315 -15.76 12.92 2.66
N LEU A 316 -16.87 12.22 2.93
CA LEU A 316 -18.17 12.69 2.46
C LEU A 316 -18.64 13.94 3.21
N SER A 317 -18.31 14.06 4.49
CA SER A 317 -18.65 15.23 5.29
C SER A 317 -17.96 16.48 4.80
N SER A 318 -16.64 16.42 4.57
CA SER A 318 -15.86 17.55 4.07
C SER A 318 -16.21 17.91 2.62
N GLU A 319 -16.29 16.93 1.72
CA GLU A 319 -16.50 17.16 0.29
C GLU A 319 -17.92 17.66 -0.05
N ILE A 320 -18.93 17.15 0.65
CA ILE A 320 -20.32 17.62 0.48
C ILE A 320 -20.56 18.86 1.34
N GLY A 321 -20.05 18.88 2.57
CA GLY A 321 -20.23 19.98 3.51
C GLY A 321 -19.63 21.29 3.03
N GLY A 322 -18.48 21.25 2.34
CA GLY A 322 -17.81 22.43 1.77
C GLY A 322 -18.62 23.19 0.71
N LEU A 323 -19.68 22.59 0.15
CA LEU A 323 -20.58 23.24 -0.80
C LEU A 323 -21.64 24.13 -0.13
N PHE A 324 -21.76 24.10 1.21
CA PHE A 324 -22.82 24.79 1.94
C PHE A 324 -22.28 25.93 2.81
N ASP A 325 -23.10 26.97 2.95
CA ASP A 325 -22.72 28.18 3.69
C ASP A 325 -23.05 28.08 5.19
N GLY A 326 -22.39 28.95 5.97
CA GLY A 326 -22.57 29.05 7.41
C GLY A 326 -22.03 27.85 8.21
N PRO A 327 -20.86 27.28 7.86
CA PRO A 327 -20.24 26.24 8.66
C PRO A 327 -19.93 26.76 10.06
N ARG A 328 -19.92 25.85 11.04
CA ARG A 328 -19.68 26.19 12.45
C ARG A 328 -18.48 25.44 12.96
N LEU A 329 -17.60 26.12 13.66
CA LEU A 329 -16.46 25.47 14.31
C LEU A 329 -16.96 24.47 15.37
N VAL A 330 -16.54 23.21 15.31
CA VAL A 330 -17.07 22.15 16.19
C VAL A 330 -16.87 22.45 17.68
N THR A 331 -15.81 23.18 18.04
CA THR A 331 -15.47 23.51 19.43
C THR A 331 -16.26 24.67 20.02
N THR A 332 -16.63 25.67 19.21
CA THR A 332 -17.28 26.91 19.70
C THR A 332 -18.69 27.12 19.16
N LEU A 333 -19.10 26.36 18.15
CA LEU A 333 -20.36 26.47 17.41
C LEU A 333 -20.59 27.84 16.73
N ARG A 334 -19.54 28.68 16.67
CA ARG A 334 -19.55 29.97 15.99
C ARG A 334 -19.45 29.75 14.49
N ARG A 335 -20.13 30.59 13.71
CA ARG A 335 -20.01 30.58 12.25
C ARG A 335 -18.61 31.03 11.85
N VAL A 336 -18.02 30.30 10.92
CA VAL A 336 -16.70 30.55 10.34
C VAL A 336 -16.79 30.50 8.82
N GLU A 337 -15.69 30.82 8.14
CA GLU A 337 -15.63 30.76 6.68
C GLU A 337 -15.58 29.29 6.20
N PRO A 338 -16.19 28.95 5.05
CA PRO A 338 -16.01 27.65 4.40
C PRO A 338 -14.53 27.32 4.21
N GLY A 339 -14.16 26.07 4.49
CA GLY A 339 -12.77 25.61 4.43
C GLY A 339 -11.96 25.85 5.70
N THR A 340 -12.56 26.39 6.76
CA THR A 340 -11.89 26.45 8.08
C THR A 340 -11.77 25.04 8.66
N ASP A 341 -10.55 24.65 9.05
CA ASP A 341 -10.29 23.34 9.68
C ASP A 341 -11.15 23.13 10.93
N GLY A 342 -11.80 21.97 11.01
CA GLY A 342 -12.73 21.62 12.08
C GLY A 342 -14.09 22.33 12.04
N ALA A 343 -14.43 22.98 10.93
CA ALA A 343 -15.76 23.54 10.71
C ALA A 343 -16.73 22.52 10.10
N VAL A 344 -17.91 22.41 10.68
CA VAL A 344 -18.93 21.43 10.27
C VAL A 344 -20.19 22.10 9.73
N THR A 345 -20.84 21.45 8.77
CA THR A 345 -22.20 21.78 8.29
C THR A 345 -23.12 20.60 8.54
N TRP A 346 -24.42 20.85 8.76
CA TRP A 346 -25.36 19.74 9.00
C TRP A 346 -25.52 18.84 7.77
N GLN A 347 -25.33 19.38 6.57
CA GLN A 347 -25.33 18.62 5.32
C GLN A 347 -24.11 17.70 5.23
N GLY A 348 -22.92 18.20 5.62
CA GLY A 348 -21.71 17.40 5.73
C GLY A 348 -21.90 16.27 6.74
N GLU A 349 -22.37 16.58 7.94
CA GLU A 349 -22.67 15.58 8.97
C GLU A 349 -23.61 14.47 8.48
N LEU A 350 -24.71 14.83 7.79
CA LEU A 350 -25.62 13.83 7.22
C LEU A 350 -24.97 13.00 6.10
N ALA A 351 -24.14 13.62 5.26
CA ALA A 351 -23.40 12.91 4.23
C ALA A 351 -22.38 11.93 4.85
N GLY A 352 -21.69 12.35 5.91
CA GLY A 352 -20.75 11.52 6.66
C GLY A 352 -21.42 10.35 7.37
N VAL A 353 -22.57 10.58 8.04
CA VAL A 353 -23.40 9.51 8.61
C VAL A 353 -23.83 8.52 7.52
N GLY A 354 -24.24 9.01 6.34
CA GLY A 354 -24.56 8.17 5.19
C GLY A 354 -23.38 7.30 4.75
N GLY A 355 -22.17 7.87 4.71
CA GLY A 355 -20.92 7.16 4.42
C GLY A 355 -20.60 6.07 5.45
N ALA A 356 -20.71 6.38 6.74
CA ALA A 356 -20.48 5.43 7.83
C ALA A 356 -21.47 4.25 7.76
N LEU A 357 -22.76 4.53 7.52
CA LEU A 357 -23.80 3.51 7.37
C LEU A 357 -23.55 2.62 6.14
N PHE A 358 -23.09 3.22 5.04
CA PHE A 358 -22.76 2.47 3.82
C PHE A 358 -21.61 1.48 4.06
N VAL A 359 -20.52 1.93 4.70
CA VAL A 359 -19.40 1.05 5.06
C VAL A 359 -19.83 -0.01 6.08
N ALA A 360 -20.63 0.34 7.07
CA ALA A 360 -21.19 -0.61 8.02
C ALA A 360 -22.00 -1.73 7.34
N GLY A 361 -22.82 -1.37 6.34
CA GLY A 361 -23.56 -2.33 5.54
C GLY A 361 -22.63 -3.30 4.80
N LEU A 362 -21.59 -2.79 4.13
CA LEU A 362 -20.63 -3.66 3.43
C LEU A 362 -19.87 -4.59 4.38
N ALA A 363 -19.42 -4.06 5.53
CA ALA A 363 -18.70 -4.84 6.53
C ALA A 363 -19.57 -5.98 7.09
N ALA A 364 -20.88 -5.74 7.28
CA ALA A 364 -21.82 -6.74 7.79
C ALA A 364 -22.00 -7.98 6.89
N PHE A 365 -21.74 -7.89 5.58
CA PHE A 365 -21.93 -9.01 4.65
C PHE A 365 -20.68 -9.88 4.43
N GLY A 366 -19.49 -9.41 4.78
CA GLY A 366 -18.27 -10.08 4.33
C GLY A 366 -17.05 -9.92 5.24
N MET A 367 -17.23 -9.43 6.46
CA MET A 367 -16.17 -9.28 7.46
C MET A 367 -16.55 -9.97 8.78
N PRO A 368 -15.57 -10.40 9.58
CA PRO A 368 -15.81 -11.10 10.83
C PRO A 368 -16.24 -10.16 11.97
N ILE A 369 -17.30 -9.37 11.79
CA ILE A 369 -17.77 -8.37 12.78
C ILE A 369 -18.96 -8.87 13.63
N GLY A 370 -19.18 -10.18 13.68
CA GLY A 370 -20.28 -10.79 14.41
C GLY A 370 -21.64 -10.62 13.70
N ASP A 371 -22.69 -10.35 14.48
CA ASP A 371 -24.04 -10.12 13.95
C ASP A 371 -24.10 -8.87 13.07
N ALA A 372 -24.81 -8.95 11.95
CA ALA A 372 -24.87 -7.87 10.96
C ALA A 372 -25.44 -6.56 11.54
N VAL A 373 -26.43 -6.65 12.43
CA VAL A 373 -27.08 -5.47 13.01
C VAL A 373 -26.21 -4.89 14.11
N ALA A 374 -25.76 -5.72 15.06
CA ALA A 374 -24.94 -5.24 16.18
C ALA A 374 -23.54 -4.79 15.71
N GLY A 375 -22.86 -5.61 14.92
CA GLY A 375 -21.54 -5.33 14.35
C GLY A 375 -21.59 -4.15 13.39
N GLY A 376 -22.56 -4.12 12.48
CA GLY A 376 -22.77 -2.97 11.58
C GLY A 376 -23.06 -1.68 12.35
N GLY A 377 -23.90 -1.74 13.39
CA GLY A 377 -24.18 -0.59 14.26
C GLY A 377 -22.93 -0.04 14.95
N ILE A 378 -22.04 -0.92 15.43
CA ILE A 378 -20.75 -0.54 16.01
C ILE A 378 -19.86 0.15 14.97
N VAL A 379 -19.78 -0.37 13.75
CA VAL A 379 -18.99 0.23 12.66
C VAL A 379 -19.53 1.61 12.28
N ALA A 380 -20.84 1.78 12.20
CA ALA A 380 -21.46 3.06 11.90
C ALA A 380 -21.17 4.09 13.01
N LEU A 381 -21.32 3.70 14.28
CA LEU A 381 -20.98 4.53 15.44
C LEU A 381 -19.51 4.96 15.39
N ALA A 382 -18.61 4.01 15.11
CA ALA A 382 -17.18 4.27 15.00
C ALA A 382 -16.85 5.25 13.88
N GLY A 383 -17.48 5.12 12.71
CA GLY A 383 -17.29 6.06 11.61
C GLY A 383 -17.70 7.49 11.94
N VAL A 384 -18.86 7.67 12.58
CA VAL A 384 -19.35 8.98 13.03
C VAL A 384 -18.45 9.56 14.14
N ALA A 385 -18.04 8.73 15.08
CA ALA A 385 -17.12 9.13 16.15
C ALA A 385 -15.77 9.59 15.58
N GLY A 386 -15.21 8.82 14.63
CA GLY A 386 -13.94 9.15 13.99
C GLY A 386 -14.00 10.45 13.18
N MET A 387 -15.07 10.67 12.40
CA MET A 387 -15.31 11.94 11.69
C MET A 387 -15.42 13.13 12.67
N THR A 388 -16.06 12.92 13.83
CA THR A 388 -16.14 13.96 14.86
C THR A 388 -14.77 14.25 15.47
N VAL A 389 -13.96 13.21 15.69
CA VAL A 389 -12.57 13.35 16.16
C VAL A 389 -11.74 14.12 15.13
N ASP A 390 -11.89 13.84 13.84
CA ASP A 390 -11.23 14.59 12.77
C ASP A 390 -11.50 16.09 12.90
N SER A 391 -12.78 16.48 12.94
CA SER A 391 -13.18 17.88 13.10
C SER A 391 -12.65 18.51 14.39
N LEU A 392 -12.59 17.76 15.49
CA LEU A 392 -12.02 18.25 16.75
C LEU A 392 -10.51 18.48 16.64
N LEU A 393 -9.78 17.56 16.01
CA LEU A 393 -8.34 17.68 15.80
C LEU A 393 -8.02 18.82 14.83
N GLY A 394 -8.79 18.95 13.75
CA GLY A 394 -8.75 20.07 12.81
C GLY A 394 -8.84 21.42 13.54
N ALA A 395 -9.83 21.57 14.42
CA ALA A 395 -10.03 22.80 15.18
C ALA A 395 -8.96 23.09 16.26
N LEU A 396 -8.21 22.09 16.73
CA LEU A 396 -7.33 22.21 17.91
C LEU A 396 -5.83 22.22 17.59
N ILE A 397 -5.42 21.47 16.57
CA ILE A 397 -4.00 21.19 16.31
C ILE A 397 -3.59 21.23 14.84
N GLU A 398 -4.51 21.18 13.89
CA GLU A 398 -4.19 21.28 12.45
C GLU A 398 -3.63 22.67 12.09
N GLY A 399 -2.75 22.71 11.08
CA GLY A 399 -2.04 23.91 10.66
C GLY A 399 -0.72 24.09 11.41
N GLU A 400 -0.75 24.65 12.62
CA GLU A 400 0.48 25.07 13.32
C GLU A 400 1.34 23.90 13.86
N ARG A 401 0.74 22.74 14.14
CA ARG A 401 1.43 21.62 14.83
C ARG A 401 1.47 20.34 14.03
N VAL A 402 0.46 20.07 13.22
CA VAL A 402 0.33 18.84 12.44
C VAL A 402 -0.40 19.13 11.13
N GLY A 403 -0.02 18.41 10.07
CA GLY A 403 -0.70 18.50 8.77
C GLY A 403 -1.89 17.53 8.67
N ASN A 404 -2.76 17.78 7.69
CA ASN A 404 -3.96 17.00 7.37
C ASN A 404 -3.74 15.46 7.36
N GLN A 405 -2.60 14.99 6.84
CA GLN A 405 -2.31 13.54 6.82
C GLN A 405 -2.23 12.91 8.22
N ALA A 406 -1.70 13.64 9.20
CA ALA A 406 -1.62 13.15 10.56
C ALA A 406 -2.99 13.17 11.24
N VAL A 407 -3.80 14.19 10.94
CA VAL A 407 -5.17 14.33 11.44
C VAL A 407 -6.04 13.17 10.92
N ASN A 408 -6.05 12.92 9.61
CA ASN A 408 -6.73 11.78 8.99
C ASN A 408 -6.30 10.42 9.59
N PHE A 409 -5.00 10.24 9.83
CA PHE A 409 -4.49 9.03 10.46
C PHE A 409 -5.01 8.86 11.90
N LEU A 410 -5.01 9.93 12.69
CA LEU A 410 -5.52 9.91 14.07
C LEU A 410 -7.03 9.71 14.12
N ALA A 411 -7.78 10.32 13.19
CA ALA A 411 -9.21 10.14 13.05
C ALA A 411 -9.53 8.66 12.77
N THR A 412 -8.95 8.08 11.72
CA THR A 412 -9.17 6.67 11.37
C THR A 412 -8.71 5.70 12.45
N LEU A 413 -7.62 6.02 13.16
CA LEU A 413 -7.17 5.28 14.34
C LEU A 413 -8.20 5.34 15.47
N SER A 414 -8.77 6.52 15.73
CA SER A 414 -9.81 6.68 16.74
C SER A 414 -11.07 5.87 16.41
N GLY A 415 -11.48 5.85 15.14
CA GLY A 415 -12.58 5.01 14.67
C GLY A 415 -12.32 3.52 14.87
N ALA A 416 -11.11 3.04 14.53
CA ALA A 416 -10.73 1.65 14.80
C ALA A 416 -10.80 1.32 16.31
N ILE A 417 -10.28 2.20 17.16
CA ILE A 417 -10.31 2.01 18.63
C ILE A 417 -11.75 1.97 19.15
N VAL A 418 -12.62 2.88 18.70
CA VAL A 418 -14.04 2.90 19.10
C VAL A 418 -14.73 1.62 18.66
N ALA A 419 -14.52 1.15 17.43
CA ALA A 419 -15.12 -0.08 16.93
C ALA A 419 -14.68 -1.30 17.74
N VAL A 420 -13.38 -1.43 18.00
CA VAL A 420 -12.83 -2.54 18.80
C VAL A 420 -13.34 -2.48 20.24
N ALA A 421 -13.30 -1.32 20.89
CA ALA A 421 -13.75 -1.16 22.27
C ALA A 421 -15.24 -1.45 22.43
N ALA A 422 -16.08 -0.99 21.50
CA ALA A 422 -17.51 -1.26 21.51
C ALA A 422 -17.81 -2.74 21.21
N GLY A 423 -17.10 -3.36 20.27
CA GLY A 423 -17.20 -4.80 20.00
C GLY A 423 -16.90 -5.66 21.23
N VAL A 424 -15.79 -5.36 21.91
CA VAL A 424 -15.41 -6.03 23.15
C VAL A 424 -16.43 -5.79 24.27
N ALA A 425 -16.84 -4.54 24.48
CA ALA A 425 -17.77 -4.18 25.55
C ALA A 425 -19.16 -4.81 25.38
N LEU A 426 -19.62 -4.99 24.14
CA LEU A 426 -20.91 -5.58 23.81
C LEU A 426 -20.83 -7.10 23.58
N GLY A 427 -19.64 -7.70 23.64
CA GLY A 427 -19.43 -9.13 23.37
C GLY A 427 -19.73 -9.52 21.92
N VAL A 428 -19.65 -8.57 20.99
CA VAL A 428 -19.88 -8.82 19.57
C VAL A 428 -18.54 -9.22 18.94
N GLY A 429 -18.47 -10.44 18.39
CA GLY A 429 -17.26 -10.97 17.77
C GLY A 429 -16.20 -11.52 18.75
N ALA A 430 -16.56 -11.69 20.03
CA ALA A 430 -15.72 -12.36 21.03
C ALA A 430 -15.86 -13.88 21.01
#